data_AF-A0A2M8NQG0-F1
#
_entry.id   AF-A0A2M8NQG0-F1
#
_cell.length_a   1.000
_cell.length_b   1.000
_cell.length_c   1.000
_cell.angle_alpha   90.00
_cell.angle_beta   90.00
_cell.angle_gamma   90.00
#
_symmetry.space_group_name_H-M   'P 1'
#
loop_
_entity.id
_entity.type
_entity.pdbx_description
1 polymer ?
#
loop_
_entity_poly.entity_id
_entity_poly.type
_entity_poly.pdbx_seq_one_letter_code
_entity_poly.pdbx_strand_id
1 'polypeptide(L)'
;MPNLRLNQLPQATNRSPRIVLGLGLIALVLLAVAFRDYVQDDVFITYVYSRNLADGVGFVFNPGEAVQGTTTPLWTLIMALVHRITPDVLHAGNLLSALLLGLTGLLAFLLLGGGLAGAVAAALIATSPLHYVSFGMET
;
A
#
# COMPACT_ATOMS: atom_id res chain seq x y z
N MET A 1 7.84 36.07 41.57
CA MET A 1 7.47 34.80 40.89
C MET A 1 8.24 34.75 39.58
N PRO A 2 9.15 33.78 39.37
CA PRO A 2 10.03 33.76 38.19
C PRO A 2 9.28 33.20 36.98
N ASN A 3 9.32 33.94 35.87
CA ASN A 3 8.78 33.52 34.59
C ASN A 3 9.58 32.33 34.04
N LEU A 4 9.04 31.12 34.19
CA LEU A 4 9.60 29.91 33.59
C LEU A 4 9.54 30.04 32.06
N ARG A 5 10.72 30.21 31.45
CA ARG A 5 10.88 30.27 29.99
C ARG A 5 10.56 28.90 29.37
N LEU A 6 9.32 28.74 28.88
CA LEU A 6 8.87 27.56 28.12
C LEU A 6 9.47 27.45 26.70
N ASN A 7 10.52 28.20 26.36
CA ASN A 7 11.07 28.30 25.01
C ASN A 7 12.37 27.48 24.79
N GLN A 8 12.62 26.45 25.60
CA GLN A 8 13.83 25.62 25.47
C GLN A 8 13.51 24.12 25.27
N LEU A 9 12.42 23.80 24.55
CA LEU A 9 12.37 22.48 23.94
C LEU A 9 13.48 22.42 22.87
N PRO A 10 14.38 21.43 22.91
CA PRO A 10 15.45 21.30 21.92
C PRO A 10 14.81 21.26 20.54
N GLN A 11 15.11 22.28 19.72
CA GLN A 11 14.77 22.30 18.30
C GLN A 11 15.29 20.99 17.72
N ALA A 12 14.37 20.12 17.28
CA ALA A 12 14.70 18.81 16.75
C ALA A 12 15.85 18.97 15.74
N THR A 13 16.94 18.26 15.98
CA THR A 13 18.19 18.37 15.22
C THR A 13 17.89 18.46 13.73
N ASN A 14 18.36 19.51 13.07
CA ASN A 14 18.13 19.83 11.66
C ASN A 14 18.87 18.81 10.75
N ARG A 15 18.51 17.54 10.84
CA ARG A 15 18.93 16.48 9.93
C ARG A 15 17.94 16.50 8.77
N SER A 16 18.44 16.77 7.56
CA SER A 16 17.61 16.90 6.37
C SER A 16 16.81 15.62 6.11
N PRO A 17 15.46 15.64 6.24
CA PRO A 17 14.63 14.46 5.98
C PRO A 17 14.65 14.03 4.51
N ARG A 18 15.10 14.94 3.62
CA ARG A 18 15.12 14.73 2.16
C ARG A 18 15.95 13.54 1.73
N ILE A 19 17.10 13.31 2.39
CA ILE A 19 17.98 12.17 2.06
C ILE A 19 17.27 10.86 2.41
N VAL A 20 16.66 10.78 3.58
CA VAL A 20 15.94 9.58 4.03
C VAL A 20 14.73 9.30 3.14
N LEU A 21 13.97 10.33 2.79
CA LEU A 21 12.84 10.20 1.86
C LEU A 21 13.29 9.78 0.47
N GLY A 22 14.37 10.36 -0.04
CA GLY A 22 14.94 10.00 -1.35
C GLY A 22 15.40 8.54 -1.40
N LEU A 23 16.16 8.10 -0.39
CA LEU A 23 16.58 6.71 -0.28
C LEU A 23 15.41 5.75 -0.08
N GLY A 24 14.43 6.13 0.74
CA GLY A 24 13.20 5.35 0.95
C GLY A 24 12.39 5.19 -0.32
N LEU A 25 12.25 6.26 -1.13
CA LEU A 25 11.57 6.20 -2.43
C LEU A 25 12.32 5.31 -3.42
N ILE A 26 13.65 5.43 -3.51
CA ILE A 26 14.46 4.56 -4.37
C ILE A 26 14.27 3.10 -3.95
N ALA A 27 14.35 2.80 -2.67
CA ALA A 27 14.15 1.44 -2.16
C ALA A 27 12.74 0.91 -2.43
N LEU A 28 11.69 1.73 -2.26
CA LEU A 28 10.30 1.39 -2.61
C LEU A 28 10.19 1.00 -4.08
N VAL A 29 10.76 1.79 -4.99
CA VAL A 29 10.72 1.51 -6.43
C VAL A 29 11.50 0.23 -6.75
N LEU A 30 12.69 0.05 -6.19
CA LEU A 30 13.50 -1.15 -6.42
C LEU A 30 12.79 -2.42 -5.93
N LEU A 31 12.16 -2.36 -4.75
CA LEU A 31 11.40 -3.49 -4.21
C LEU A 31 10.13 -3.75 -5.02
N ALA A 32 9.38 -2.72 -5.40
CA ALA A 32 8.21 -2.87 -6.26
C ALA A 32 8.57 -3.51 -7.62
N VAL A 33 9.72 -3.13 -8.18
CA VAL A 33 10.25 -3.75 -9.41
C VAL A 33 10.79 -5.15 -9.18
N ALA A 34 11.40 -5.44 -8.02
CA ALA A 34 11.91 -6.78 -7.71
C ALA A 34 10.79 -7.81 -7.46
N PHE A 35 9.67 -7.36 -6.87
CA PHE A 35 8.51 -8.18 -6.54
C PHE A 35 7.37 -8.07 -7.55
N ARG A 36 7.58 -7.40 -8.69
CA ARG A 36 6.53 -7.17 -9.71
C ARG A 36 5.85 -8.45 -10.20
N ASP A 37 6.62 -9.52 -10.34
CA ASP A 37 6.20 -10.82 -10.86
C ASP A 37 5.98 -11.83 -9.71
N TYR A 38 6.11 -11.38 -8.46
CA TYR A 38 5.71 -12.19 -7.32
C TYR A 38 4.20 -12.27 -7.28
N VAL A 39 3.69 -13.50 -7.24
CA VAL A 39 2.27 -13.79 -7.23
C VAL A 39 2.01 -14.76 -6.09
N GLN A 40 1.03 -14.44 -5.28
CA GLN A 40 0.51 -15.36 -4.29
C GLN A 40 -0.79 -15.99 -4.79
N ASP A 41 -0.92 -17.31 -4.60
CA ASP A 41 -2.06 -18.08 -5.11
C ASP A 41 -3.43 -17.54 -4.64
N ASP A 42 -3.50 -17.01 -3.42
CA ASP A 42 -4.73 -16.47 -2.82
C ASP A 42 -5.31 -15.29 -3.63
N VAL A 43 -4.45 -14.52 -4.32
CA VAL A 43 -4.90 -13.35 -5.08
C VAL A 43 -5.82 -13.71 -6.24
N PHE A 44 -5.69 -14.95 -6.76
CA PHE A 44 -6.54 -15.42 -7.86
C PHE A 44 -8.00 -15.57 -7.44
N ILE A 45 -8.29 -15.84 -6.17
CA ILE A 45 -9.66 -15.85 -5.66
C ILE A 45 -10.28 -14.49 -5.89
N THR A 46 -9.61 -13.43 -5.41
CA THR A 46 -10.05 -12.04 -5.61
C THR A 46 -10.23 -11.71 -7.08
N TYR A 47 -9.30 -12.10 -7.96
CA TYR A 47 -9.40 -11.80 -9.39
C TYR A 47 -10.56 -12.51 -10.09
N VAL A 48 -10.90 -13.74 -9.69
CA VAL A 48 -12.09 -14.42 -10.21
C VAL A 48 -13.36 -13.65 -9.82
N TYR A 49 -13.50 -13.24 -8.55
CA TYR A 49 -14.63 -12.41 -8.14
C TYR A 49 -14.67 -11.08 -8.89
N SER A 50 -13.52 -10.41 -9.02
CA SER A 50 -13.42 -9.13 -9.71
C SER A 50 -13.83 -9.22 -11.18
N ARG A 51 -13.37 -10.24 -11.89
CA ARG A 51 -13.77 -10.52 -13.28
C ARG A 51 -15.26 -10.80 -13.37
N ASN A 52 -15.78 -11.74 -12.57
CA ASN A 52 -17.19 -12.12 -12.60
C ASN A 52 -18.10 -10.92 -12.31
N LEU A 53 -17.71 -10.05 -11.37
CA LEU A 53 -18.43 -8.82 -11.12
C LEU A 53 -18.35 -7.85 -12.31
N ALA A 54 -17.17 -7.66 -12.89
CA ALA A 54 -16.95 -6.75 -14.02
C ALA A 54 -17.75 -7.17 -15.28
N ASP A 55 -17.87 -8.47 -15.51
CA ASP A 55 -18.57 -9.12 -16.62
C ASP A 55 -20.10 -9.25 -16.38
N GLY A 56 -20.58 -8.86 -15.20
CA GLY A 56 -22.01 -8.92 -14.86
C GLY A 56 -22.52 -10.29 -14.44
N VAL A 57 -21.64 -11.25 -14.19
CA VAL A 57 -21.97 -12.58 -13.64
C VAL A 57 -22.38 -12.49 -12.16
N GLY A 58 -21.86 -11.50 -11.45
CA GLY A 58 -22.18 -11.20 -10.05
C GLY A 58 -20.97 -11.33 -9.12
N PHE A 59 -21.17 -10.97 -7.85
CA PHE A 59 -20.14 -11.07 -6.81
C PHE A 59 -20.02 -12.50 -6.28
N VAL A 60 -19.58 -13.41 -7.14
CA VAL A 60 -19.52 -14.86 -6.87
C VAL A 60 -18.23 -15.45 -7.44
N PHE A 61 -17.75 -16.53 -6.81
CA PHE A 61 -16.66 -17.34 -7.39
C PHE A 61 -17.19 -18.28 -8.47
N ASN A 62 -18.19 -19.10 -8.12
CA ASN A 62 -18.88 -20.02 -9.01
C ASN A 62 -20.22 -19.40 -9.46
N PRO A 63 -20.45 -19.22 -10.78
CA PRO A 63 -21.74 -18.75 -11.27
C PRO A 63 -22.88 -19.66 -10.82
N GLY A 64 -23.96 -19.08 -10.29
CA GLY A 64 -25.09 -19.82 -9.72
C GLY A 64 -24.98 -20.13 -8.22
N GLU A 65 -23.81 -19.95 -7.61
CA GLU A 65 -23.59 -20.13 -6.17
C GLU A 65 -23.23 -18.80 -5.51
N ALA A 66 -24.21 -18.19 -4.82
CA ALA A 66 -24.01 -16.93 -4.11
C ALA A 66 -23.39 -17.15 -2.73
N VAL A 67 -22.08 -17.41 -2.69
CA VAL A 67 -21.30 -17.56 -1.46
C VAL A 67 -20.20 -16.51 -1.43
N GLN A 68 -20.01 -15.84 -0.28
CA GLN A 68 -18.90 -14.91 -0.09
C GLN A 68 -17.65 -15.68 0.36
N GLY A 69 -16.72 -15.90 -0.55
CA GLY A 69 -15.45 -16.60 -0.32
C GLY A 69 -14.21 -15.70 -0.31
N THR A 70 -14.34 -14.40 -0.61
CA THR A 70 -13.24 -13.42 -0.49
C THR A 70 -13.29 -12.73 0.87
N THR A 71 -12.14 -12.63 1.53
CA THR A 71 -11.96 -11.87 2.79
C THR A 71 -11.77 -10.37 2.54
N THR A 72 -11.57 -9.95 1.29
CA THR A 72 -11.40 -8.55 0.90
C THR A 72 -12.42 -8.06 -0.11
N PRO A 73 -13.67 -7.85 0.32
CA PRO A 73 -14.71 -7.39 -0.58
C PRO A 73 -14.41 -6.01 -1.17
N LEU A 74 -13.86 -5.07 -0.39
CA LEU A 74 -13.53 -3.72 -0.88
C LEU A 74 -12.45 -3.77 -1.97
N TRP A 75 -11.37 -4.52 -1.74
CA TRP A 75 -10.32 -4.71 -2.74
C TRP A 75 -10.85 -5.38 -4.00
N THR A 76 -11.70 -6.39 -3.84
CA THR A 76 -12.37 -7.09 -4.95
C THR A 76 -13.17 -6.13 -5.82
N LEU A 77 -13.91 -5.19 -5.22
CA LEU A 77 -14.66 -4.15 -5.95
C LEU A 77 -13.74 -3.21 -6.72
N ILE A 78 -12.64 -2.77 -6.09
CA ILE A 78 -11.63 -1.93 -6.75
C ILE A 78 -11.03 -2.68 -7.94
N MET A 79 -10.63 -3.93 -7.76
CA MET A 79 -10.04 -4.76 -8.82
C MET A 79 -11.04 -5.10 -9.92
N ALA A 80 -12.35 -5.13 -9.65
CA ALA A 80 -13.37 -5.24 -10.70
C ALA A 80 -13.40 -4.01 -11.61
N LEU A 81 -13.21 -2.81 -11.04
CA LEU A 81 -13.07 -1.58 -11.84
C LEU A 81 -11.76 -1.59 -12.64
N VAL A 82 -10.66 -2.05 -12.03
CA VAL A 82 -9.36 -2.19 -12.72
C VAL A 82 -9.48 -3.17 -13.89
N HIS A 83 -10.18 -4.30 -13.71
CA HIS A 83 -10.39 -5.30 -14.76
C HIS A 83 -11.06 -4.72 -16.02
N ARG A 84 -11.91 -3.70 -15.87
CA ARG A 84 -12.53 -2.99 -16.99
C ARG A 84 -11.57 -2.13 -17.79
N ILE A 85 -10.43 -1.75 -17.21
CA ILE A 85 -9.40 -0.92 -17.83
C ILE A 85 -8.32 -1.79 -18.45
N THR A 86 -7.91 -2.86 -17.75
CA THR A 86 -6.86 -3.78 -18.21
C THR A 86 -7.15 -5.22 -17.79
N PRO A 87 -6.93 -6.20 -18.68
CA PRO A 87 -7.01 -7.62 -18.31
C PRO A 87 -5.83 -8.04 -17.40
N ASP A 88 -4.74 -7.27 -17.41
CA ASP A 88 -3.54 -7.51 -16.59
C ASP A 88 -3.74 -7.01 -15.15
N VAL A 89 -4.70 -7.63 -14.46
CA VAL A 89 -5.09 -7.28 -13.08
C VAL A 89 -3.99 -7.56 -12.06
N LEU A 90 -3.08 -8.47 -12.38
CA LEU A 90 -1.96 -8.81 -11.50
C LEU A 90 -0.99 -7.64 -11.36
N HIS A 91 -0.41 -7.18 -12.47
CA HIS A 91 0.55 -6.08 -12.42
C HIS A 91 -0.14 -4.76 -12.03
N ALA A 92 -1.40 -4.56 -12.45
CA ALA A 92 -2.17 -3.40 -12.03
C ALA A 92 -2.44 -3.40 -10.51
N GLY A 93 -2.75 -4.57 -9.93
CA GLY A 93 -2.91 -4.75 -8.49
C GLY A 93 -1.61 -4.46 -7.74
N ASN A 94 -0.51 -5.08 -8.14
CA ASN A 94 0.81 -4.86 -7.52
C ASN A 94 1.24 -3.38 -7.58
N LEU A 95 1.01 -2.71 -8.71
CA LEU A 95 1.25 -1.28 -8.85
C LEU A 95 0.38 -0.46 -7.90
N LEU A 96 -0.92 -0.76 -7.83
CA LEU A 96 -1.86 -0.06 -6.96
C LEU A 96 -1.49 -0.23 -5.48
N SER A 97 -1.15 -1.46 -5.04
CA SER A 97 -0.68 -1.72 -3.67
C SER A 97 0.61 -0.96 -3.36
N ALA A 98 1.56 -0.90 -4.30
CA ALA A 98 2.78 -0.09 -4.14
C ALA A 98 2.50 1.42 -4.01
N LEU A 99 1.55 1.96 -4.79
CA LEU A 99 1.11 3.35 -4.70
C LEU A 99 0.44 3.65 -3.34
N LEU A 100 -0.44 2.76 -2.87
CA LEU A 100 -1.10 2.89 -1.57
C LEU A 100 -0.11 2.78 -0.40
N LEU A 101 0.92 1.93 -0.53
CA LEU A 101 2.00 1.84 0.44
C LEU A 101 2.81 3.15 0.50
N GLY A 102 3.14 3.72 -0.66
CA GLY A 102 3.79 5.03 -0.76
C GLY A 102 2.96 6.15 -0.13
N LEU A 103 1.64 6.15 -0.39
CA LEU A 103 0.70 7.09 0.23
C LEU A 103 0.68 6.93 1.76
N THR A 104 0.67 5.70 2.27
CA THR A 104 0.71 5.42 3.71
C THR A 104 1.99 5.96 4.34
N GLY A 105 3.15 5.77 3.67
CA GLY A 105 4.42 6.37 4.10
C GLY A 105 4.38 7.90 4.12
N LEU A 106 3.81 8.53 3.08
CA LEU A 106 3.64 9.99 3.04
C LEU A 106 2.74 10.50 4.18
N LEU A 107 1.62 9.83 4.45
CA LEU A 107 0.73 10.21 5.54
C LEU A 107 1.44 10.07 6.90
N ALA A 108 2.21 8.99 7.11
CA ALA A 108 3.01 8.84 8.32
C ALA A 108 4.04 9.97 8.49
N PHE A 109 4.70 10.39 7.41
CA PHE A 109 5.61 11.53 7.44
C PHE A 109 4.92 12.82 7.86
N LEU A 110 3.74 13.11 7.28
CA LEU A 110 2.97 14.32 7.58
C LEU A 110 2.42 14.32 9.01
N LEU A 111 1.86 13.20 9.47
CA LEU A 111 1.31 13.06 10.82
C LEU A 111 2.38 13.17 11.91
N LEU A 112 3.63 12.81 11.61
CA LEU A 112 4.78 12.94 12.50
C LEU A 112 5.51 14.29 12.37
N GLY A 113 4.87 15.28 11.75
CA GLY A 113 5.37 16.66 11.71
C GLY A 113 6.45 16.93 10.67
N GLY A 114 6.65 16.05 9.69
CA GLY A 114 7.55 16.28 8.55
C GLY A 114 9.05 16.32 8.88
N GLY A 115 9.44 15.86 10.08
CA GLY A 115 10.82 15.80 10.53
C GLY A 115 11.53 14.49 10.16
N LEU A 116 12.77 14.33 10.63
CA LEU A 116 13.54 13.10 10.44
C LEU A 116 12.79 11.86 10.96
N ALA A 117 12.12 11.97 12.11
CA ALA A 117 11.34 10.87 12.68
C ALA A 117 10.23 10.41 11.72
N GLY A 118 9.51 11.35 11.10
CA GLY A 118 8.53 11.05 10.07
C GLY A 118 9.16 10.42 8.82
N ALA A 119 10.34 10.90 8.41
CA ALA A 119 11.00 10.38 7.23
C ALA A 119 11.50 8.94 7.44
N VAL A 120 12.00 8.64 8.64
CA VAL A 120 12.39 7.29 9.04
C VAL A 120 11.16 6.38 9.09
N ALA A 121 10.04 6.82 9.69
CA ALA A 121 8.81 6.05 9.71
C ALA A 121 8.30 5.74 8.29
N ALA A 122 8.27 6.75 7.41
CA ALA A 122 7.88 6.58 6.02
C ALA A 122 8.77 5.57 5.28
N ALA A 123 10.10 5.67 5.46
CA ALA A 123 11.04 4.74 4.87
C ALA A 123 10.83 3.31 5.39
N LEU A 124 10.69 3.12 6.70
CA LEU A 124 10.46 1.80 7.30
C LEU A 124 9.17 1.14 6.80
N ILE A 125 8.09 1.92 6.70
CA ILE A 125 6.81 1.44 6.14
C ILE A 125 7.02 1.01 4.67
N ALA A 126 7.62 1.88 3.86
CA ALA A 126 7.78 1.66 2.43
C ALA A 126 8.75 0.51 2.09
N THR A 127 9.73 0.22 2.94
CA THR A 127 10.77 -0.78 2.65
C THR A 127 10.65 -2.07 3.44
N SER A 128 9.62 -2.21 4.29
CA SER A 128 9.41 -3.45 5.04
C SER A 128 9.08 -4.61 4.09
N PRO A 129 9.86 -5.71 4.10
CA PRO A 129 9.66 -6.83 3.18
C PRO A 129 8.31 -7.52 3.40
N LEU A 130 7.74 -7.43 4.61
CA LEU A 130 6.44 -7.99 4.95
C LEU A 130 5.31 -7.43 4.07
N HIS A 131 5.40 -6.18 3.61
CA HIS A 131 4.38 -5.61 2.74
C HIS A 131 4.42 -6.23 1.34
N TYR A 132 5.62 -6.45 0.79
CA TYR A 132 5.78 -6.96 -0.58
C TYR A 132 5.42 -8.44 -0.69
N VAL A 133 5.79 -9.25 0.29
CA VAL A 133 5.40 -10.67 0.32
C VAL A 133 3.92 -10.87 0.63
N SER A 134 3.25 -9.84 1.14
CA SER A 134 1.81 -9.85 1.44
C SER A 134 0.98 -9.14 0.37
N PHE A 135 1.56 -8.68 -0.73
CA PHE A 135 0.76 -8.14 -1.83
C PHE A 135 -0.16 -9.24 -2.37
N GLY A 136 -1.46 -8.94 -2.39
CA GLY A 136 -2.49 -9.94 -2.67
C GLY A 136 -2.97 -10.76 -1.46
N MET A 137 -2.34 -10.60 -0.30
CA MET A 137 -2.78 -11.07 1.03
C MET A 137 -3.33 -9.96 1.91
N GLU A 138 -3.74 -8.86 1.30
CA GLU A 138 -4.68 -7.96 1.96
C GLU A 138 -5.88 -8.88 2.27
N THR A 139 -6.08 -9.30 3.53
CA THR A 139 -7.11 -10.24 4.03
C THR A 139 -7.68 -9.73 5.31
#